data_AF-A0A6A4IA48-F1
#
_entry.id   AF-A0A6A4IA48-F1
#
_cell.length_a   1.000
_cell.length_b   1.000
_cell.length_c   1.000
_cell.angle_alpha   90.00
_cell.angle_beta   90.00
_cell.angle_gamma   90.00
#
_symmetry.space_group_name_H-M   'P 1'
#
loop_
_entity.id
_entity.type
_entity.pdbx_description
1 polymer ?
#
loop_
_entity_poly.entity_id
_entity_poly.type
_entity_poly.pdbx_seq_one_letter_code
_entity_poly.pdbx_strand_id
1 'polypeptide(L)'
;MTVEACVAFCGAGDFIYAGVEFATQCYCDSTIQIPGAPSPLGDCNTPCAGNASEFCGGGGEILIYTNGEPGPVIVQEVGQWSYEGCFTILERVLSEVIDVPAGVTAETCTAGCQTAGFTIAGLEDGQECWCGNTLGNSSLHVDDDDCREICISNHDEYCGNANRLAIYEFAASGAPPPPTACSTNDITNFTLVATAQDGLSMPLKVVVVEMVPSVTWTILTVSFRFLLRNLQLMKSCFS
;
A
#
# COMPACT_ATOMS: atom_id res chain seq x y z
N MET A 1 15.74 17.16 -27.91
CA MET A 1 14.52 17.07 -27.07
C MET A 1 13.69 18.32 -27.27
N THR A 2 12.38 18.19 -27.46
CA THR A 2 11.39 19.29 -27.34
C THR A 2 10.36 18.89 -26.29
N VAL A 3 9.56 19.84 -25.82
CA VAL A 3 8.48 19.54 -24.87
C VAL A 3 7.49 18.53 -25.47
N GLU A 4 7.05 18.76 -26.71
CA GLU A 4 6.05 17.93 -27.39
C GLU A 4 6.57 16.52 -27.62
N ALA A 5 7.86 16.38 -27.94
CA ALA A 5 8.47 15.07 -28.13
C ALA A 5 8.48 14.25 -26.83
N CYS A 6 8.75 14.90 -25.69
CA CYS A 6 8.72 14.23 -24.39
C CYS A 6 7.30 13.86 -23.96
N VAL A 7 6.36 14.81 -24.07
CA VAL A 7 4.94 14.58 -23.74
C VAL A 7 4.37 13.44 -24.61
N ALA A 8 4.64 13.44 -25.92
CA ALA A 8 4.18 12.39 -26.81
C ALA A 8 4.82 11.03 -26.49
N PHE A 9 6.11 11.02 -26.10
CA PHE A 9 6.81 9.80 -25.71
C PHE A 9 6.23 9.20 -24.42
N CYS A 10 6.05 10.00 -23.37
CA CYS A 10 5.49 9.52 -22.10
C CYS A 10 4.01 9.11 -22.24
N GLY A 11 3.22 9.86 -23.01
CA GLY A 11 1.84 9.48 -23.29
C GLY A 11 1.71 8.18 -24.09
N ALA A 12 2.68 7.84 -24.95
CA ALA A 12 2.70 6.55 -25.66
C ALA A 12 3.11 5.37 -24.76
N GLY A 13 3.68 5.65 -23.59
CA GLY A 13 4.01 4.66 -22.56
C GLY A 13 3.01 4.66 -21.39
N ASP A 14 1.82 5.25 -21.57
CA ASP A 14 0.76 5.32 -20.56
C ASP A 14 1.20 5.97 -19.24
N PHE A 15 2.12 6.95 -19.30
CA PHE A 15 2.52 7.75 -18.14
C PHE A 15 1.69 9.02 -18.02
N ILE A 16 1.34 9.40 -16.80
CA ILE A 16 0.53 10.60 -16.50
C ILE A 16 1.37 11.88 -16.62
N TYR A 17 2.64 11.80 -16.22
CA TYR A 17 3.58 12.91 -16.21
C TYR A 17 4.68 12.72 -17.24
N ALA A 18 5.01 13.83 -17.90
CA ALA A 18 6.21 13.99 -18.71
C ALA A 18 7.05 15.11 -18.11
N GLY A 19 8.32 14.85 -17.84
CA GLY A 19 9.26 15.80 -17.28
C GLY A 19 10.44 16.03 -18.21
N VAL A 20 10.73 17.30 -18.51
CA VAL A 20 11.93 17.67 -19.29
C VAL A 20 12.96 18.34 -18.38
N GLU A 21 14.22 17.89 -18.50
CA GLU A 21 15.33 18.39 -17.70
C GLU A 21 16.57 18.63 -18.57
N PHE A 22 17.38 19.60 -18.16
CA PHE A 22 18.73 19.82 -18.67
C PHE A 22 18.86 19.81 -20.21
N ALA A 23 17.93 20.47 -20.91
CA ALA A 23 17.86 20.61 -22.37
C ALA A 23 17.58 19.32 -23.17
N THR A 24 17.99 18.16 -22.70
CA THR A 24 18.04 16.91 -23.48
C THR A 24 17.30 15.75 -22.86
N GLN A 25 17.01 15.79 -21.56
CA GLN A 25 16.45 14.66 -20.81
C GLN A 25 14.92 14.71 -20.85
N CYS A 26 14.33 13.53 -20.89
CA CYS A 26 12.89 13.30 -20.79
C CYS A 26 12.67 12.16 -19.81
N TYR A 27 11.79 12.38 -18.84
CA TYR A 27 11.40 11.43 -17.81
C TYR A 27 9.90 11.24 -17.88
N CYS A 28 9.47 10.00 -17.63
CA CYS A 28 8.07 9.63 -17.59
C CYS A 28 7.80 8.98 -16.24
N ASP A 29 6.70 9.38 -15.62
CA ASP A 29 6.25 8.81 -14.35
C ASP A 29 4.73 8.98 -14.26
N SER A 30 4.06 8.18 -13.45
CA SER A 30 2.65 8.40 -13.12
C SER A 30 2.46 8.99 -11.72
N THR A 31 3.57 9.26 -11.01
CA THR A 31 3.62 9.96 -9.74
C THR A 31 4.72 11.01 -9.69
N ILE A 32 4.66 11.88 -8.69
CA ILE A 32 5.77 12.77 -8.35
C ILE A 32 6.58 12.13 -7.23
N GLN A 33 7.81 11.73 -7.54
CA GLN A 33 8.72 11.10 -6.58
C GLN A 33 9.13 12.06 -5.46
N ILE A 34 9.16 11.57 -4.22
CA ILE A 34 9.68 12.28 -3.04
C ILE A 34 11.23 12.24 -3.09
N PRO A 35 11.96 13.33 -2.78
CA PRO A 35 11.52 14.59 -2.16
C PRO A 35 11.19 15.72 -3.15
N GLY A 36 10.76 15.40 -4.37
CA GLY A 36 10.39 16.40 -5.38
C GLY A 36 9.42 17.44 -4.82
N ALA A 37 9.76 18.72 -4.99
CA ALA A 37 8.99 19.84 -4.49
C ALA A 37 8.89 20.94 -5.56
N PRO A 38 7.81 21.73 -5.58
CA PRO A 38 7.67 22.82 -6.52
C PRO A 38 8.81 23.85 -6.40
N SER A 39 9.45 24.18 -7.51
CA SER A 39 10.39 25.28 -7.63
C SER A 39 9.78 26.46 -8.40
N PRO A 40 10.31 27.69 -8.25
CA PRO A 40 9.94 28.80 -9.11
C PRO A 40 10.12 28.46 -10.58
N LEU A 41 9.10 28.74 -11.41
CA LEU A 41 9.16 28.46 -12.85
C LEU A 41 10.36 29.11 -13.56
N GLY A 42 10.88 30.22 -13.02
CA GLY A 42 12.07 30.89 -13.54
C GLY A 42 13.38 30.10 -13.40
N ASP A 43 13.42 29.06 -12.56
CA ASP A 43 14.57 28.18 -12.39
C ASP A 43 14.61 27.08 -13.47
N CYS A 44 13.46 26.82 -14.12
CA CYS A 44 13.33 25.97 -15.30
C CYS A 44 13.61 26.76 -16.61
N ASN A 45 14.81 27.31 -16.75
CA ASN A 45 15.16 28.26 -17.83
C ASN A 45 16.17 27.74 -18.86
N THR A 46 16.50 26.45 -18.84
CA THR A 46 17.42 25.85 -19.81
C THR A 46 16.72 25.64 -21.16
N PRO A 47 17.20 26.22 -22.27
CA PRO A 47 16.56 26.03 -23.57
C PRO A 47 16.58 24.56 -24.02
N CYS A 48 15.51 24.09 -24.63
CA CYS A 48 15.45 22.74 -25.18
C CYS A 48 16.45 22.55 -26.34
N ALA A 49 17.16 21.42 -26.36
CA ALA A 49 18.16 21.12 -27.40
C ALA A 49 17.55 20.95 -28.81
N GLY A 50 16.27 20.58 -28.90
CA GLY A 50 15.53 20.42 -30.15
C GLY A 50 14.72 21.65 -30.55
N ASN A 51 14.48 22.59 -29.64
CA ASN A 51 13.80 23.85 -29.91
C ASN A 51 14.22 24.92 -28.89
N ALA A 52 15.14 25.81 -29.27
CA ALA A 52 15.65 26.86 -28.38
C ALA A 52 14.60 27.94 -28.00
N SER A 53 13.37 27.88 -28.54
CA SER A 53 12.26 28.76 -28.16
C SER A 53 11.42 28.21 -27.00
N GLU A 54 11.71 27.00 -26.53
CA GLU A 54 11.08 26.35 -25.37
C GLU A 54 12.11 26.17 -24.24
N PHE A 55 11.61 26.00 -23.01
CA PHE A 55 12.42 25.65 -21.85
C PHE A 55 12.23 24.17 -21.48
N CYS A 56 13.35 23.48 -21.21
CA CYS A 56 13.42 22.08 -20.82
C CYS A 56 14.13 21.93 -19.48
N GLY A 57 13.55 22.53 -18.44
CA GLY A 57 14.03 22.43 -17.06
C GLY A 57 15.31 23.22 -16.77
N GLY A 58 16.15 22.68 -15.89
CA GLY A 58 17.40 23.25 -15.38
C GLY A 58 18.28 22.16 -14.74
N GLY A 59 19.42 22.54 -14.18
CA GLY A 59 20.27 21.57 -13.47
C GLY A 59 19.66 21.20 -12.12
N GLY A 60 19.00 20.04 -12.03
CA GLY A 60 18.23 19.62 -10.85
C GLY A 60 16.81 20.18 -10.81
N GLU A 61 16.35 20.80 -11.90
CA GLU A 61 15.03 21.42 -12.02
C GLU A 61 14.28 20.79 -13.19
N ILE A 62 13.19 20.07 -12.91
CA ILE A 62 12.41 19.37 -13.91
C ILE A 62 11.12 20.13 -14.21
N LEU A 63 10.87 20.42 -15.49
CA LEU A 63 9.61 21.03 -15.91
C LEU A 63 8.61 19.91 -16.24
N ILE A 64 7.54 19.83 -15.45
CA ILE A 64 6.58 18.73 -15.47
C ILE A 64 5.30 19.13 -16.21
N TYR A 65 4.84 18.23 -17.07
CA TYR A 65 3.60 18.29 -17.83
C TYR A 65 2.72 17.10 -17.44
N THR A 66 1.42 17.30 -17.35
CA THR A 66 0.45 16.24 -17.04
C THR A 66 -0.62 16.16 -18.12
N ASN A 67 -1.12 14.95 -18.40
CA ASN A 67 -2.28 14.73 -19.26
C ASN A 67 -3.63 15.02 -18.55
N GLY A 68 -3.62 15.24 -17.23
CA GLY A 68 -4.81 15.53 -16.43
C GLY A 68 -5.54 14.29 -15.89
N GLU A 69 -5.05 13.08 -16.17
CA GLU A 69 -5.56 11.85 -15.58
C GLU A 69 -5.25 11.78 -14.07
N PRO A 70 -6.08 11.09 -13.27
CA PRO A 70 -5.83 10.92 -11.84
C PRO A 70 -4.56 10.07 -11.63
N GLY A 71 -3.75 10.44 -10.63
CA GLY A 71 -2.60 9.63 -10.22
C GLY A 71 -3.00 8.24 -9.69
N PRO A 72 -2.04 7.31 -9.59
CA PRO A 72 -2.30 5.97 -9.13
C PRO A 72 -2.86 5.93 -7.72
N VAL A 73 -3.67 4.91 -7.45
CA VAL A 73 -4.35 4.71 -6.17
C VAL A 73 -4.03 3.34 -5.57
N ILE A 74 -4.17 3.23 -4.25
CA ILE A 74 -4.27 1.91 -3.63
C ILE A 74 -5.70 1.43 -3.80
N VAL A 75 -5.90 0.36 -4.57
CA VAL A 75 -7.22 -0.24 -4.78
C VAL A 75 -7.72 -0.78 -3.44
N GLN A 76 -8.79 -0.22 -2.90
CA GLN A 76 -9.26 -0.61 -1.57
C GLN A 76 -10.03 -1.94 -1.58
N GLU A 77 -10.71 -2.25 -2.68
CA GLU A 77 -11.62 -3.39 -2.79
C GLU A 77 -11.52 -4.04 -4.16
N VAL A 78 -11.36 -5.36 -4.19
CA VAL A 78 -11.38 -6.19 -5.40
C VAL A 78 -12.35 -7.35 -5.19
N GLY A 79 -13.61 -7.14 -5.55
CA GLY A 79 -14.66 -8.15 -5.40
C GLY A 79 -14.91 -8.54 -3.94
N GLN A 80 -14.31 -9.64 -3.48
CA GLN A 80 -14.38 -10.14 -2.09
C GLN A 80 -13.05 -9.96 -1.32
N TRP A 81 -12.09 -9.26 -1.92
CA TRP A 81 -10.80 -8.95 -1.32
C TRP A 81 -10.78 -7.50 -0.86
N SER A 82 -10.38 -7.25 0.38
CA SER A 82 -10.19 -5.91 0.94
C SER A 82 -8.70 -5.63 1.16
N TYR A 83 -8.27 -4.39 0.91
CA TYR A 83 -6.95 -3.92 1.30
C TYR A 83 -6.86 -3.81 2.82
N GLU A 84 -5.84 -4.43 3.42
CA GLU A 84 -5.65 -4.48 4.87
C GLU A 84 -4.49 -3.59 5.36
N GLY A 85 -3.77 -2.93 4.44
CA GLY A 85 -2.68 -2.00 4.76
C GLY A 85 -1.34 -2.35 4.14
N CYS A 86 -0.36 -1.48 4.39
CA CYS A 86 1.03 -1.64 4.00
C CYS A 86 1.85 -2.31 5.11
N PHE A 87 2.62 -3.35 4.77
CA PHE A 87 3.37 -4.14 5.75
C PHE A 87 4.84 -4.29 5.40
N THR A 88 5.73 -4.22 6.40
CA THR A 88 7.15 -4.52 6.23
C THR A 88 7.43 -5.99 5.99
N ILE A 89 8.49 -6.28 5.25
CA ILE A 89 9.03 -7.63 5.06
C ILE A 89 10.45 -7.66 5.62
N LEU A 90 10.60 -8.13 6.86
CA LEU A 90 11.92 -8.39 7.44
C LEU A 90 12.37 -9.84 7.19
N GLU A 91 11.41 -10.75 7.07
CA GLU A 91 11.54 -12.14 6.64
C GLU A 91 10.32 -12.47 5.78
N ARG A 92 10.37 -13.55 4.99
CA ARG A 92 9.33 -13.91 4.00
C ARG A 92 7.94 -14.06 4.68
N VAL A 93 7.11 -13.01 4.59
CA VAL A 93 5.80 -12.89 5.29
C VAL A 93 4.75 -13.80 4.66
N LEU A 94 4.78 -13.91 3.33
CA LEU A 94 3.98 -14.82 2.53
C LEU A 94 4.92 -15.80 1.83
N SER A 95 4.61 -17.10 1.88
CA SER A 95 5.58 -18.13 1.49
C SER A 95 5.58 -18.44 0.00
N GLU A 96 4.46 -18.18 -0.69
CA GLU A 96 4.26 -18.58 -2.07
C GLU A 96 4.29 -17.36 -2.98
N VAL A 97 5.16 -17.38 -3.98
CA VAL A 97 5.14 -16.42 -5.07
C VAL A 97 4.41 -17.06 -6.24
N ILE A 98 3.50 -16.33 -6.88
CA ILE A 98 2.84 -16.78 -8.10
C ILE A 98 3.28 -15.94 -9.28
N ASP A 99 3.43 -16.60 -10.42
CA ASP A 99 3.68 -15.92 -11.68
C ASP A 99 2.36 -15.37 -12.23
N VAL A 100 2.37 -14.10 -12.64
CA VAL A 100 1.21 -13.42 -13.21
C VAL A 100 1.60 -12.90 -14.59
N PRO A 101 1.47 -13.73 -15.65
CA PRO A 101 1.99 -13.39 -16.98
C PRO A 101 1.36 -12.16 -17.62
N ALA A 102 0.13 -11.80 -17.21
CA ALA A 102 -0.55 -10.60 -17.66
C ALA A 102 -0.02 -9.31 -16.98
N GLY A 103 0.85 -9.47 -15.98
CA GLY A 103 1.30 -8.39 -15.11
C GLY A 103 0.55 -8.36 -13.78
N VAL A 104 1.25 -7.91 -12.73
CA VAL A 104 0.70 -7.80 -11.37
C VAL A 104 -0.07 -6.48 -11.22
N THR A 105 -1.32 -6.62 -10.81
CA THR A 105 -2.25 -5.60 -10.33
C THR A 105 -2.96 -6.14 -9.10
N ALA A 106 -3.70 -5.30 -8.35
CA ALA A 106 -4.54 -5.73 -7.24
C ALA A 106 -5.50 -6.85 -7.70
N GLU A 107 -6.11 -6.70 -8.88
CA GLU A 107 -7.02 -7.68 -9.46
C GLU A 107 -6.34 -8.96 -9.89
N THR A 108 -5.23 -8.89 -10.62
CA THR A 108 -4.59 -10.10 -11.14
C THR A 108 -3.93 -10.91 -10.02
N CYS A 109 -3.36 -10.24 -9.03
CA CYS A 109 -2.73 -10.91 -7.89
C CYS A 109 -3.77 -11.59 -6.99
N THR A 110 -4.82 -10.87 -6.58
CA THR A 110 -5.89 -11.45 -5.74
C THR A 110 -6.61 -12.59 -6.45
N ALA A 111 -6.92 -12.47 -7.75
CA ALA A 111 -7.51 -13.56 -8.54
C ALA A 111 -6.58 -14.77 -8.64
N GLY A 112 -5.28 -14.54 -8.81
CA GLY A 112 -4.26 -15.59 -8.83
C GLY A 112 -4.18 -16.33 -7.50
N CYS A 113 -4.06 -15.60 -6.39
CA CYS A 113 -4.03 -16.18 -5.05
C CYS A 113 -5.33 -16.94 -4.73
N GLN A 114 -6.50 -16.40 -5.11
CA GLN A 114 -7.77 -17.09 -4.94
C GLN A 114 -7.82 -18.42 -5.70
N THR A 115 -7.36 -18.42 -6.96
CA THR A 115 -7.31 -19.62 -7.81
C THR A 115 -6.36 -20.67 -7.23
N ALA A 116 -5.28 -20.24 -6.60
CA ALA A 116 -4.34 -21.10 -5.88
C ALA A 116 -4.82 -21.54 -4.49
N GLY A 117 -5.99 -21.09 -4.04
CA GLY A 117 -6.62 -21.49 -2.78
C GLY A 117 -6.10 -20.74 -1.55
N PHE A 118 -5.53 -19.55 -1.74
CA PHE A 118 -5.05 -18.67 -0.67
C PHE A 118 -6.07 -17.59 -0.33
N THR A 119 -6.08 -17.17 0.94
CA THR A 119 -6.96 -16.10 1.44
C THR A 119 -6.25 -14.78 1.67
N ILE A 120 -4.94 -14.72 1.46
CA ILE A 120 -4.12 -13.50 1.56
C ILE A 120 -3.31 -13.37 0.28
N ALA A 121 -3.36 -12.17 -0.29
CA ALA A 121 -2.54 -11.74 -1.41
C ALA A 121 -1.69 -10.54 -0.97
N GLY A 122 -0.49 -10.42 -1.51
CA GLY A 122 0.43 -9.34 -1.21
C GLY A 122 1.17 -8.93 -2.46
N LEU A 123 1.13 -7.64 -2.78
CA LEU A 123 1.83 -7.09 -3.94
C LEU A 123 3.11 -6.42 -3.46
N GLU A 124 4.23 -6.72 -4.13
CA GLU A 124 5.56 -6.19 -3.80
C GLU A 124 6.29 -5.68 -5.05
N ASP A 125 7.09 -4.62 -4.86
CA ASP A 125 8.07 -4.13 -5.82
C ASP A 125 7.50 -3.82 -7.22
N GLY A 126 6.22 -3.46 -7.30
CA GLY A 126 5.57 -3.10 -8.56
C GLY A 126 5.23 -4.29 -9.48
N GLN A 127 5.65 -5.51 -9.15
CA GLN A 127 5.63 -6.63 -10.10
C GLN A 127 5.51 -8.03 -9.49
N GLU A 128 5.63 -8.18 -8.17
CA GLU A 128 5.58 -9.48 -7.51
C GLU A 128 4.21 -9.71 -6.86
N CYS A 129 3.72 -10.94 -6.98
CA CYS A 129 2.51 -11.37 -6.32
C CYS A 129 2.80 -12.52 -5.37
N TRP A 130 2.49 -12.29 -4.10
CA TRP A 130 2.72 -13.18 -2.99
C TRP A 130 1.39 -13.67 -2.43
N CYS A 131 1.31 -14.95 -2.09
CA CYS A 131 0.11 -15.58 -1.56
C CYS A 131 0.38 -16.33 -0.25
N GLY A 132 -0.65 -16.41 0.59
CA GLY A 132 -0.63 -17.19 1.81
C GLY A 132 -1.97 -17.27 2.50
N ASN A 133 -2.01 -17.92 3.66
CA ASN A 133 -3.21 -18.01 4.50
C ASN A 133 -3.00 -17.37 5.88
N THR A 134 -1.78 -16.90 6.16
CA THR A 134 -1.39 -16.26 7.42
C THR A 134 -0.28 -15.26 7.13
N LEU A 135 -0.32 -14.09 7.77
CA LEU A 135 0.82 -13.18 7.81
C LEU A 135 1.85 -13.66 8.84
N GLY A 136 3.13 -13.66 8.47
CA GLY A 136 4.23 -13.96 9.40
C GLY A 136 4.31 -12.94 10.54
N ASN A 137 4.71 -13.37 11.75
CA ASN A 137 4.77 -12.53 12.96
C ASN A 137 5.74 -11.33 12.88
N SER A 138 6.60 -11.28 11.85
CA SER A 138 7.60 -10.23 11.65
C SER A 138 7.11 -9.08 10.78
N SER A 139 5.92 -9.18 10.18
CA SER A 139 5.34 -8.08 9.39
C SER A 139 4.77 -7.00 10.30
N LEU A 140 5.24 -5.76 10.13
CA LEU A 140 4.72 -4.61 10.85
C LEU A 140 3.89 -3.76 9.89
N HIS A 141 2.70 -3.36 10.31
CA HIS A 141 1.93 -2.36 9.59
C HIS A 141 2.68 -1.02 9.63
N VAL A 142 2.77 -0.36 8.47
CA VAL A 142 3.42 0.94 8.28
C VAL A 142 2.47 1.91 7.57
N ASP A 143 2.93 3.11 7.25
CA ASP A 143 2.14 4.08 6.50
C ASP A 143 1.90 3.57 5.06
N ASP A 144 0.74 3.85 4.50
CA ASP A 144 0.41 3.48 3.12
C ASP A 144 1.32 4.20 2.11
N ASP A 145 1.90 5.34 2.48
CA ASP A 145 2.93 6.04 1.72
C ASP A 145 4.15 5.13 1.39
N ASP A 146 4.46 4.15 2.26
CA ASP A 146 5.56 3.19 2.05
C ASP A 146 5.23 2.13 0.97
N CYS A 147 3.97 2.00 0.52
CA CYS A 147 3.52 1.02 -0.47
C CYS A 147 3.14 1.65 -1.81
N ARG A 148 3.69 2.83 -2.13
CA ARG A 148 3.36 3.59 -3.36
C ARG A 148 4.31 3.35 -4.53
N GLU A 149 4.81 2.14 -4.71
CA GLU A 149 5.41 1.72 -5.98
C GLU A 149 4.31 1.49 -7.01
N ILE A 150 4.47 2.02 -8.21
CA ILE A 150 3.50 1.88 -9.29
C ILE A 150 3.55 0.45 -9.82
N CYS A 151 2.42 -0.14 -10.15
CA CYS A 151 2.40 -1.43 -10.82
C CYS A 151 3.01 -1.31 -12.23
N ILE A 152 4.02 -2.13 -12.55
CA ILE A 152 4.69 -2.09 -13.87
C ILE A 152 3.70 -2.38 -15.01
N SER A 153 2.64 -3.13 -14.73
CA SER A 153 1.64 -3.52 -15.72
C SER A 153 0.43 -2.59 -15.81
N ASN A 154 0.26 -1.70 -14.84
CA ASN A 154 -0.85 -0.76 -14.78
C ASN A 154 -0.45 0.50 -13.98
N HIS A 155 -0.29 1.63 -14.67
CA HIS A 155 0.16 2.86 -14.02
C HIS A 155 -0.93 3.61 -13.23
N ASP A 156 -2.15 3.05 -13.13
CA ASP A 156 -3.27 3.64 -12.39
C ASP A 156 -3.37 3.15 -10.93
N GLU A 157 -2.49 2.24 -10.50
CA GLU A 157 -2.51 1.70 -9.15
C GLU A 157 -1.13 1.40 -8.57
N TYR A 158 -1.10 1.23 -7.24
CA TYR A 158 0.10 0.91 -6.48
C TYR A 158 0.19 -0.59 -6.12
N CYS A 159 1.41 -1.12 -6.19
CA CYS A 159 1.76 -2.53 -6.04
C CYS A 159 2.84 -2.75 -4.95
N GLY A 160 2.69 -2.12 -3.78
CA GLY A 160 3.62 -2.26 -2.67
C GLY A 160 4.86 -1.39 -2.83
N ASN A 161 6.03 -1.85 -2.34
CA ASN A 161 7.35 -1.29 -2.62
C ASN A 161 8.41 -2.32 -2.24
N ALA A 162 9.70 -2.04 -2.44
CA ALA A 162 10.79 -2.90 -2.01
C ALA A 162 10.72 -3.19 -0.50
N ASN A 163 10.54 -4.45 -0.12
CA ASN A 163 10.32 -4.90 1.27
C ASN A 163 9.05 -4.31 1.92
N ARG A 164 8.03 -4.00 1.11
CA ARG A 164 6.73 -3.47 1.52
C ARG A 164 5.62 -4.18 0.75
N LEU A 165 4.78 -4.94 1.46
CA LEU A 165 3.63 -5.61 0.86
C LEU A 165 2.39 -4.75 1.01
N ALA A 166 1.71 -4.49 -0.10
CA ALA A 166 0.31 -4.10 -0.10
C ALA A 166 -0.55 -5.36 0.09
N ILE A 167 -1.12 -5.55 1.29
CA ILE A 167 -1.82 -6.79 1.66
C ILE A 167 -3.31 -6.69 1.36
N TYR A 168 -3.87 -7.76 0.80
CA TYR A 168 -5.29 -7.96 0.57
C TYR A 168 -5.75 -9.27 1.23
N GLU A 169 -6.90 -9.26 1.89
CA GLU A 169 -7.49 -10.43 2.55
C GLU A 169 -8.85 -10.80 1.93
N PHE A 170 -9.08 -12.09 1.69
CA PHE A 170 -10.31 -12.62 1.09
C PHE A 170 -11.39 -12.90 2.14
N ALA A 171 -12.56 -12.29 1.98
CA ALA A 171 -13.73 -12.56 2.81
C ALA A 171 -14.70 -13.54 2.12
N ALA A 172 -14.54 -14.83 2.41
CA ALA A 172 -15.29 -15.92 1.76
C ALA A 172 -16.84 -15.88 1.91
N SER A 173 -17.39 -15.00 2.74
CA SER A 173 -18.85 -14.83 2.87
C SER A 173 -19.21 -13.62 3.72
N GLY A 174 -19.53 -12.48 3.09
CA GLY A 174 -20.30 -11.39 3.72
C GLY A 174 -19.81 -10.91 5.09
N ALA A 175 -18.49 -10.94 5.32
CA ALA A 175 -17.94 -10.26 6.47
C ALA A 175 -18.38 -8.79 6.38
N PRO A 176 -18.93 -8.20 7.45
CA PRO A 176 -19.29 -6.78 7.43
C PRO A 176 -18.08 -5.97 6.96
N PRO A 177 -18.26 -4.95 6.10
CA PRO A 177 -17.15 -4.09 5.71
C PRO A 177 -16.43 -3.58 6.97
N PRO A 178 -15.10 -3.42 6.93
CA PRO A 178 -14.38 -2.83 8.04
C PRO A 178 -15.06 -1.50 8.43
N PRO A 179 -15.21 -1.20 9.74
CA PRO A 179 -15.93 -0.02 10.17
C PRO A 179 -15.33 1.24 9.54
N THR A 180 -16.11 1.92 8.69
CA THR A 180 -15.65 3.08 7.90
C THR A 180 -15.41 4.33 8.75
N ALA A 181 -15.75 4.28 10.03
CA ALA A 181 -15.47 5.32 11.01
C ALA A 181 -15.35 4.70 12.41
N CYS A 182 -14.31 5.10 13.15
CA CYS A 182 -14.28 4.90 14.59
C CYS A 182 -15.36 5.79 15.22
N SER A 183 -16.28 5.20 15.99
CA SER A 183 -17.19 5.99 16.83
C SER A 183 -16.38 6.73 17.88
N THR A 184 -16.49 8.06 17.92
CA THR A 184 -15.80 8.91 18.92
C THR A 184 -16.49 8.89 20.28
N ASN A 185 -17.26 7.85 20.59
CA ASN A 185 -17.89 7.74 21.89
C ASN A 185 -16.82 7.51 22.96
N ASP A 186 -16.88 8.32 24.01
CA ASP A 186 -16.00 8.25 25.18
C ASP A 186 -16.13 6.88 25.87
N ILE A 187 -15.23 5.95 25.53
CA ILE A 187 -15.20 4.55 26.00
C ILE A 187 -14.66 4.42 27.42
N THR A 188 -15.09 5.29 28.34
CA THR A 188 -14.64 5.26 29.74
C THR A 188 -15.13 4.06 30.55
N ASN A 189 -16.01 3.21 30.01
CA ASN A 189 -16.63 2.08 30.74
C ASN A 189 -16.87 0.82 29.89
N PHE A 190 -15.83 0.23 29.32
CA PHE A 190 -15.92 -1.14 28.78
C PHE A 190 -15.07 -2.11 29.59
N THR A 191 -15.50 -3.38 29.67
CA THR A 191 -14.72 -4.47 30.27
C THR A 191 -14.41 -5.49 29.17
N LEU A 192 -13.13 -5.67 28.88
CA LEU A 192 -12.67 -6.76 28.02
C LEU A 192 -12.71 -8.08 28.81
N VAL A 193 -13.25 -9.13 28.20
CA VAL A 193 -13.32 -10.46 28.82
C VAL A 193 -12.77 -11.49 27.84
N ALA A 194 -11.79 -12.29 28.27
CA ALA A 194 -11.40 -13.49 27.54
C ALA A 194 -12.31 -14.64 27.96
N THR A 195 -12.89 -15.36 27.00
CA THR A 195 -13.70 -16.56 27.27
C THR A 195 -13.01 -17.78 26.68
N ALA A 196 -12.68 -18.76 27.50
CA ALA A 196 -12.11 -20.03 27.07
C ALA A 196 -13.22 -20.94 26.48
N GLN A 197 -12.82 -21.92 25.66
CA GLN A 197 -13.75 -22.86 25.00
C GLN A 197 -14.57 -23.71 25.98
N ASP A 198 -14.13 -23.83 27.23
CA ASP A 198 -14.82 -24.50 28.34
C ASP A 198 -15.77 -23.55 29.11
N GLY A 199 -15.94 -22.32 28.64
CA GLY A 199 -16.86 -21.32 29.20
C GLY A 199 -16.28 -20.49 30.34
N LEU A 200 -14.98 -20.63 30.66
CA LEU A 200 -14.34 -19.83 31.69
C LEU A 200 -14.12 -18.39 31.17
N SER A 201 -14.66 -17.38 31.85
CA SER A 201 -14.47 -15.97 31.49
C SER A 201 -13.57 -15.26 32.49
N MET A 202 -12.59 -14.48 32.03
CA MET A 202 -11.74 -13.64 32.89
C MET A 202 -11.61 -12.21 32.36
N PRO A 203 -11.69 -11.19 33.24
CA PRO A 203 -11.54 -9.80 32.82
C PRO A 203 -10.08 -9.51 32.45
N LEU A 204 -9.90 -8.81 31.35
CA LEU A 204 -8.60 -8.38 30.84
C LEU A 204 -8.35 -6.94 31.28
N LYS A 205 -7.12 -6.67 31.76
CA LYS A 205 -6.69 -5.32 32.10
C LYS A 205 -5.87 -4.76 30.95
N VAL A 206 -6.31 -3.63 30.41
CA VAL A 206 -5.55 -2.85 29.42
C VAL A 206 -4.40 -2.16 30.16
N VAL A 207 -3.15 -2.44 29.79
CA VAL A 207 -1.97 -1.92 30.49
C VAL A 207 -1.33 -0.74 29.75
N VAL A 208 -1.37 -0.73 28.41
CA VAL A 208 -0.99 0.41 27.56
C VAL A 208 -1.80 0.34 26.27
N VAL A 209 -2.32 1.48 25.81
CA VAL A 209 -2.82 1.66 24.44
C VAL A 209 -1.91 2.71 23.81
N GLU A 210 -1.08 2.31 22.86
CA GLU A 210 -0.38 3.27 22.00
C GLU A 210 -1.24 3.44 20.75
N MET A 211 -1.92 4.58 20.65
CA MET A 211 -2.65 4.94 19.43
C MET A 211 -1.67 5.62 18.48
N VAL A 212 -1.17 4.87 17.50
CA VAL A 212 -0.65 5.45 16.27
C VAL A 212 -1.87 5.79 15.40
N PRO A 213 -1.94 6.96 14.74
CA PRO A 213 -2.97 7.19 13.74
C PRO A 213 -2.95 6.02 12.74
N SER A 214 -4.12 5.40 12.53
CA SER A 214 -4.33 4.34 11.54
C SER A 214 -3.86 2.91 11.89
N VAL A 215 -3.37 2.63 13.10
CA VAL A 215 -3.10 1.23 13.52
C VAL A 215 -3.53 0.98 14.97
N THR A 216 -4.47 0.05 15.18
CA THR A 216 -4.93 -0.36 16.53
C THR A 216 -4.25 -1.66 16.96
N TRP A 217 -3.13 -1.58 17.69
CA TRP A 217 -2.63 -2.74 18.44
C TRP A 217 -3.06 -2.62 19.91
N THR A 218 -3.69 -3.65 20.45
CA THR A 218 -3.86 -3.82 21.90
C THR A 218 -2.89 -4.88 22.39
N ILE A 219 -1.85 -4.49 23.12
CA ILE A 219 -0.99 -5.46 23.83
C ILE A 219 -1.73 -5.92 25.09
N LEU A 220 -2.35 -7.09 25.01
CA LEU A 220 -2.95 -7.78 26.16
C LEU A 220 -1.87 -8.59 26.89
N THR A 221 -1.41 -8.10 28.04
CA THR A 221 -0.62 -8.95 28.94
C THR A 221 -1.56 -9.75 29.84
N VAL A 222 -1.50 -11.08 29.75
CA VAL A 222 -2.18 -11.98 30.67
C VAL A 222 -1.15 -12.47 31.68
N SER A 223 -1.24 -12.03 32.93
CA SER A 223 -0.37 -12.56 33.99
C SER A 223 -0.95 -13.90 34.49
N PHE A 224 -0.44 -15.01 33.96
CA PHE A 224 -0.72 -16.35 34.49
C PHE A 224 0.31 -16.73 35.56
N ARG A 225 -0.16 -17.20 36.72
CA ARG A 225 0.69 -17.89 37.71
C ARG A 225 0.81 -19.39 37.51
N PHE A 226 0.15 -20.02 36.52
CA PHE A 226 0.26 -21.46 36.27
C PHE A 226 0.07 -21.82 34.77
N LEU A 227 1.11 -22.45 34.20
CA LEU A 227 1.21 -23.38 33.05
C LEU A 227 0.37 -23.15 31.76
N LEU A 228 1.10 -22.77 30.71
CA LEU A 228 0.95 -22.95 29.24
C LEU A 228 -0.27 -23.73 28.69
N ARG A 229 -1.03 -23.08 27.79
CA ARG A 229 -1.39 -23.59 26.45
C ARG A 229 -1.89 -22.46 25.54
N ASN A 230 -1.54 -22.57 24.25
CA ASN A 230 -1.75 -21.62 23.15
C ASN A 230 -3.01 -20.75 23.27
N LEU A 231 -2.82 -19.43 23.29
CA LEU A 231 -3.90 -18.45 23.12
C LEU A 231 -3.98 -18.07 21.64
N GLN A 232 -5.14 -18.29 21.02
CA GLN A 232 -5.45 -17.80 19.69
C GLN A 232 -5.99 -16.37 19.87
N LEU A 233 -5.30 -15.37 19.32
CA LEU A 233 -5.77 -13.98 19.29
C LEU A 233 -6.95 -13.90 18.32
N MET A 234 -8.16 -13.72 18.85
CA MET A 234 -9.31 -13.37 18.03
C MET A 234 -9.25 -11.87 17.70
N LYS A 235 -9.31 -11.51 16.41
CA LYS A 235 -9.72 -10.17 15.96
C LYS A 235 -11.16 -9.98 16.46
N SER A 236 -11.35 -9.15 17.48
CA SER A 236 -12.69 -8.78 17.98
C SER A 236 -12.89 -7.29 17.80
N CYS A 237 -13.75 -6.94 16.85
CA CYS A 237 -14.30 -5.58 16.72
C CYS A 237 -15.37 -5.43 17.81
N PHE A 238 -15.17 -4.54 18.77
CA PHE A 238 -16.18 -4.26 19.81
C PHE A 238 -17.08 -3.09 19.36
N SER A 239 -18.39 -3.22 19.65
CA SER A 239 -19.44 -2.22 19.41
C SER A 239 -19.36 -1.01 20.34
#